data_AF-A0A1C6UM99-F1
#
_entry.id   AF-A0A1C6UM99-F1
#
_cell.length_a   1.000
_cell.length_b   1.000
_cell.length_c   1.000
_cell.angle_alpha   90.00
_cell.angle_beta   90.00
_cell.angle_gamma   90.00
#
_symmetry.space_group_name_H-M   'P 1'
#
loop_
_entity.id
_entity.type
_entity.pdbx_description
1 polymer ?
#
loop_
_entity_poly.entity_id
_entity_poly.type
_entity_poly.pdbx_seq_one_letter_code
_entity_poly.pdbx_strand_id
1 'polypeptide(L)' 'MTASPPERGEIRVQNGVVQTYDGQRWVPYRRLVEADPGPLVRAEPDDGATPGQADPDDGAAPDQPDDSPS' A
#
# COMPACT_ATOMS: atom_id res chain seq x y z
N MET A 1 -32.54 17.93 34.90
CA MET A 1 -31.39 17.07 34.55
C MET A 1 -30.46 17.91 33.69
N THR A 2 -29.25 18.21 34.16
CA THR A 2 -28.27 18.97 33.39
C THR A 2 -27.48 18.00 32.54
N ALA A 3 -27.35 18.25 31.23
CA ALA A 3 -26.52 17.42 30.36
C ALA A 3 -25.04 17.59 30.75
N SER A 4 -24.30 16.48 30.77
CA SER A 4 -22.84 16.51 30.91
C SER A 4 -22.23 17.35 29.78
N PRO A 5 -21.15 18.09 30.04
CA PRO A 5 -20.42 18.77 28.97
C PRO A 5 -19.85 17.73 27.98
N PRO A 6 -19.68 18.10 26.69
CA PRO A 6 -19.14 17.21 25.68
C PRO A 6 -17.66 16.89 25.96
N GLU A 7 -17.24 15.67 25.62
CA GLU A 7 -15.86 15.24 25.76
C GLU A 7 -15.00 15.67 24.56
N ARG A 8 -13.69 15.89 24.77
CA ARG A 8 -12.77 16.20 23.67
C ARG A 8 -12.73 15.01 22.70
N GLY A 9 -12.98 15.28 21.42
CA GLY A 9 -13.09 14.29 20.36
C GLY A 9 -14.51 13.83 20.09
N GLU A 10 -15.51 14.21 20.91
CA GLU A 10 -16.91 13.93 20.65
C GLU A 10 -17.31 14.46 19.26
N ILE A 11 -18.15 13.70 18.55
CA ILE A 11 -18.60 13.99 17.18
C ILE A 11 -20.10 14.24 17.19
N ARG A 12 -20.53 15.30 16.49
CA ARG A 12 -21.95 15.57 16.25
C ARG A 12 -22.21 16.02 14.81
N VAL A 13 -23.46 15.92 14.39
CA VAL A 13 -23.92 16.51 13.13
C VAL A 13 -24.85 17.68 13.45
N GLN A 14 -24.52 18.88 12.95
CA GLN A 14 -25.35 20.07 13.12
C GLN A 14 -25.47 20.78 11.78
N ASN A 15 -26.69 21.03 11.31
CA ASN A 15 -26.98 21.64 10.01
C ASN A 15 -26.29 20.93 8.84
N GLY A 16 -26.22 19.59 8.88
CA GLY A 16 -25.56 18.78 7.84
C GLY A 16 -24.02 18.80 7.89
N VAL A 17 -23.42 19.50 8.85
CA VAL A 17 -21.96 19.56 9.02
C VAL A 17 -21.55 18.65 10.17
N VAL A 18 -20.62 17.74 9.90
CA VAL A 18 -19.96 16.93 10.94
C VAL A 18 -18.98 17.83 11.69
N GLN A 19 -19.10 17.89 13.01
CA GLN A 19 -18.25 18.68 13.90
C GLN A 19 -17.63 17.78 14.96
N THR A 20 -16.43 18.13 15.43
CA THR A 20 -15.77 17.51 16.58
C THR A 20 -15.51 18.55 17.67
N TYR A 21 -15.64 18.16 18.94
CA TYR A 21 -15.34 19.04 20.06
C TYR A 21 -13.84 19.02 20.39
N ASP A 22 -13.17 20.18 20.30
CA ASP A 22 -11.72 20.28 20.54
C ASP A 22 -11.34 20.41 22.04
N GLY A 23 -12.34 20.44 22.92
CA GLY A 23 -12.20 20.73 24.35
C GLY A 23 -12.67 22.13 24.76
N GLN A 24 -12.83 23.04 23.79
CA GLN A 24 -13.32 24.41 24.00
C GLN A 24 -14.55 24.73 23.15
N ARG A 25 -14.57 24.25 21.91
CA ARG A 25 -15.65 24.51 20.96
C ARG A 25 -15.81 23.37 19.96
N TRP A 26 -16.94 23.40 19.27
CA TRP A 26 -17.17 22.53 18.13
C TRP A 26 -16.50 23.10 16.88
N VAL A 27 -15.66 22.30 16.25
CA VAL A 27 -14.96 22.65 15.01
C VAL A 27 -15.35 21.67 13.89
N PRO A 28 -15.35 22.08 12.62
CA PRO A 28 -15.64 21.17 11.51
C PRO A 28 -14.73 19.94 11.55
N TYR A 29 -15.31 18.75 11.45
CA TYR A 29 -14.55 17.51 11.34
C TYR A 29 -13.87 17.48 9.97
N ARG A 30 -12.58 17.76 9.96
CA ARG A 30 -11.71 17.51 8.82
C ARG A 30 -11.14 16.11 9.00
N ARG A 31 -11.39 15.23 8.02
CA ARG A 31 -10.57 14.01 7.86
C ARG A 31 -9.13 14.51 7.90
N LEU A 32 -8.38 14.14 8.94
CA LEU A 32 -6.93 14.12 8.80
C LEU A 32 -6.73 13.26 7.56
N VAL A 33 -6.19 13.85 6.49
CA VAL A 33 -5.73 13.07 5.34
C VAL A 33 -4.92 11.97 5.98
N GLU A 34 -5.42 10.73 5.93
CA GLU A 34 -4.69 9.54 6.34
C GLU A 34 -3.33 9.76 5.70
N ALA A 35 -2.33 10.01 6.54
CA ALA A 35 -0.99 10.42 6.13
C ALA A 35 -0.68 9.60 4.91
N ASP A 36 -0.51 10.27 3.76
CA ASP A 36 -0.36 9.67 2.43
C ASP A 36 0.26 8.30 2.64
N PRO A 37 -0.51 7.19 2.54
CA PRO A 37 0.04 5.89 2.77
C PRO A 37 0.97 5.71 1.58
N GLY A 38 2.20 6.20 1.73
CA GLY A 38 3.25 6.10 0.75
C GLY A 38 3.22 4.66 0.26
N PRO A 39 3.40 4.44 -1.05
CA PRO A 39 2.98 3.23 -1.72
C PRO A 39 3.28 2.05 -0.82
N LEU A 40 2.23 1.30 -0.44
CA LEU A 40 2.38 0.01 0.21
C LEU A 40 3.11 -0.87 -0.80
N VAL A 41 4.43 -0.69 -0.89
CA VAL A 41 5.32 -1.65 -1.51
C VAL A 41 5.00 -2.89 -0.70
N ARG A 42 4.33 -3.86 -1.34
CA ARG A 42 4.38 -5.22 -0.82
C ARG A 42 5.87 -5.46 -0.66
N ALA A 43 6.32 -5.50 0.60
CA ALA A 43 7.54 -6.23 0.90
C ALA A 43 7.18 -7.63 0.44
N GLU A 44 7.56 -7.97 -0.79
CA GLU A 44 7.67 -9.36 -1.17
C GLU A 44 8.51 -9.96 -0.04
N PRO A 45 8.00 -10.99 0.67
CA PRO A 45 8.87 -11.72 1.56
C PRO A 45 10.04 -12.14 0.68
N ASP A 46 11.24 -11.71 1.06
CA ASP A 46 12.48 -12.20 0.48
C ASP A 46 12.44 -13.70 0.73
N ASP A 47 11.91 -14.45 -0.24
CA ASP A 47 11.76 -15.89 -0.18
C ASP A 47 13.18 -16.44 -0.30
N GLY A 48 13.81 -16.51 0.88
CA GLY A 48 15.12 -17.08 1.06
C GLY A 48 15.14 -18.47 0.45
N ALA A 49 15.98 -18.59 -0.59
CA ALA A 49 16.49 -19.79 -1.22
C ALA A 49 15.68 -20.39 -2.39
N THR A 50 16.22 -20.19 -3.58
CA THR A 50 16.71 -21.35 -4.34
C THR A 50 18.11 -21.03 -4.89
N PRO A 51 19.19 -21.69 -4.43
CA PRO A 51 20.44 -21.74 -5.19
C PRO A 51 20.20 -22.65 -6.39
N GLY A 52 19.48 -22.12 -7.39
CA GLY A 52 19.27 -22.74 -8.68
C GLY A 52 20.42 -22.34 -9.59
N GLN A 53 21.58 -22.99 -9.39
CA GLN A 53 22.50 -23.14 -10.50
C GLN A 53 21.84 -24.06 -11.52
N ALA A 54 21.36 -23.49 -12.62
CA ALA A 54 21.13 -24.16 -13.88
C ALA A 54 21.78 -23.27 -14.97
N ASP A 55 23.06 -23.53 -15.16
CA ASP A 55 23.82 -23.53 -16.41
C ASP A 55 23.58 -22.42 -17.47
N PRO A 56 24.55 -21.53 -17.73
CA PRO A 56 24.53 -20.61 -18.87
C PRO A 56 25.07 -21.18 -20.20
N ASP A 57 25.19 -22.50 -20.37
CA ASP A 57 25.54 -23.13 -21.67
C ASP A 57 24.30 -23.77 -22.33
N ASP A 58 23.23 -23.00 -22.53
CA ASP A 58 22.38 -23.16 -23.74
C ASP A 58 22.99 -22.28 -24.85
N GLY A 59 24.29 -22.45 -25.04
CA GLY A 59 25.11 -21.79 -26.03
C GLY A 59 25.44 -22.78 -27.15
N ALA A 60 24.86 -22.53 -28.32
CA ALA A 60 25.19 -23.15 -29.60
C ALA A 60 24.78 -24.62 -29.77
N ALA A 61 23.62 -24.83 -30.40
CA ALA A 61 23.50 -25.94 -31.33
C ALA A 61 24.68 -25.89 -32.31
N PRO A 62 25.46 -26.98 -32.51
CA PRO A 62 26.47 -27.00 -33.55
C PRO A 62 25.76 -26.91 -34.90
N ASP A 63 26.02 -25.83 -35.64
CA ASP A 63 25.67 -25.69 -37.04
C ASP A 63 26.31 -26.87 -37.79
N GLN A 64 25.49 -27.88 -38.11
CA GLN A 64 25.94 -29.05 -38.86
C GLN A 64 26.11 -28.66 -40.34
N PRO A 65 27.12 -29.22 -41.04
CA PRO A 65 27.50 -28.76 -42.37
C PRO A 65 26.40 -29.02 -43.41
N ASP A 66 26.11 -27.99 -44.21
CA ASP A 66 25.35 -28.11 -45.45
C ASP A 66 26.21 -28.84 -46.49
N ASP A 67 25.99 -30.15 -46.63
CA ASP A 67 26.47 -30.95 -47.75
C ASP A 67 25.29 -31.74 -48.32
N SER A 68 24.46 -31.06 -49.12
CA SER A 68 23.47 -31.70 -49.99
C SER A 68 24.09 -31.94 -51.37
N PRO A 69 24.25 -33.20 -51.83
CA PRO A 69 24.71 -33.47 -53.18
C PRO A 69 23.55 -33.37 -54.20
N SER A 70 23.80 -32.77 -55.36
CA SER A 70 23.03 -32.98 -56.61
C SER A 70 23.90 -32.73 -57.83
#